data_AF-A0A0F5IVN7-F1
#
_entry.id   AF-A0A0F5IVN7-F1
#
_cell.length_a   1.000
_cell.length_b   1.000
_cell.length_c   1.000
_cell.angle_alpha   90.00
_cell.angle_beta   90.00
_cell.angle_gamma   90.00
#
_symmetry.space_group_name_H-M   'P 1'
#
loop_
_entity.id
_entity.type
_entity.pdbx_description
1 polymer ?
#
loop_
_entity_poly.entity_id
_entity_poly.type
_entity_poly.pdbx_seq_one_letter_code
_entity_poly.pdbx_strand_id
1 'polypeptide(L)'
;MKKYIFLLCLIPFLFSCTEDESVDITVMPEETTIGADTFGCLVDSWLYVGGRYSPLTQPSINFDYISYNKTMQVNVWVKADMTISFCLDNPEENKEIPYTQFTWGDEALSDGKVFITRFDSTAQIISGRFEGERVTFGRFDVHYSK
;
A
#
# COMPACT_ATOMS: atom_id res chain seq x y z
N MET A 1 -31.13 9.47 -48.72
CA MET A 1 -29.84 9.19 -48.07
C MET A 1 -29.94 9.62 -46.60
N LYS A 2 -30.24 8.69 -45.69
CA LYS A 2 -30.33 8.97 -44.25
C LYS A 2 -28.90 9.00 -43.68
N LYS A 3 -28.45 10.18 -43.25
CA LYS A 3 -27.18 10.32 -42.52
C LYS A 3 -27.41 9.85 -41.09
N TYR A 4 -27.03 8.62 -40.79
CA TYR A 4 -26.94 8.15 -39.42
C TYR A 4 -25.72 8.85 -38.81
N ILE A 5 -25.96 9.92 -38.04
CA ILE A 5 -24.98 10.40 -37.07
C ILE A 5 -24.93 9.31 -36.02
N PHE A 6 -23.98 8.39 -36.19
CA PHE A 6 -23.68 7.39 -35.19
C PHE A 6 -23.07 8.15 -34.01
N LEU A 7 -23.85 8.24 -32.93
CA LEU A 7 -23.48 8.78 -31.63
C LEU A 7 -22.23 8.03 -31.15
N LEU A 8 -21.06 8.58 -31.44
CA LEU A 8 -19.80 8.13 -30.88
C LEU A 8 -19.77 8.63 -29.43
N CYS A 9 -20.48 7.95 -28.54
CA CYS A 9 -20.17 7.96 -27.11
C CYS A 9 -18.77 7.35 -26.96
N LEU A 10 -17.75 8.13 -27.27
CA LEU A 10 -16.44 8.03 -26.66
C LEU A 10 -16.68 8.34 -25.18
N ILE A 11 -17.06 7.31 -24.43
CA ILE A 11 -16.81 7.28 -23.00
C ILE A 11 -15.28 7.27 -22.92
N PRO A 12 -14.59 8.35 -22.53
CA PRO A 12 -13.25 8.14 -22.06
C PRO A 12 -13.43 7.23 -20.86
N PHE A 13 -12.93 5.99 -20.95
CA PHE A 13 -12.62 5.19 -19.78
C PHE A 13 -11.56 5.97 -19.01
N LEU A 14 -12.00 7.02 -18.32
CA LEU A 14 -11.21 7.78 -17.38
C LEU A 14 -10.90 6.79 -16.29
N PHE A 15 -9.61 6.54 -16.10
CA PHE A 15 -9.05 5.87 -14.94
C PHE A 15 -9.64 6.52 -13.70
N SER A 16 -10.77 6.00 -13.23
CA SER A 16 -11.49 6.56 -12.10
C SER A 16 -10.74 6.08 -10.87
N CYS A 17 -9.85 6.90 -10.35
CA CYS A 17 -9.44 6.80 -8.96
C CYS A 17 -10.66 7.18 -8.12
N THR A 18 -11.03 6.34 -7.16
CA THR A 18 -11.98 6.68 -6.11
C THR A 18 -11.22 7.24 -4.91
N GLU A 19 -11.81 8.23 -4.25
CA GLU A 19 -11.28 8.79 -3.01
C GLU A 19 -12.19 8.44 -1.83
N ASP A 20 -11.59 8.00 -0.73
CA ASP A 20 -12.21 7.96 0.59
C ASP A 20 -11.79 9.18 1.40
N GLU A 21 -12.63 10.23 1.37
CA GLU A 21 -12.39 11.48 2.08
C GLU A 21 -12.46 11.34 3.61
N SER A 22 -12.87 10.19 4.15
CA SER A 22 -12.85 9.95 5.59
C SER A 22 -11.44 9.71 6.14
N VAL A 23 -10.48 9.38 5.27
CA VAL A 23 -9.08 9.17 5.63
C VAL A 23 -8.33 10.51 5.69
N ASP A 24 -7.90 10.89 6.90
CA ASP A 24 -7.05 12.07 7.10
C ASP A 24 -5.59 11.77 6.73
N ILE A 25 -5.19 12.23 5.54
CA ILE A 25 -3.84 12.05 5.01
C ILE A 25 -2.80 13.05 5.59
N THR A 26 -3.21 13.92 6.52
CA THR A 26 -2.32 14.88 7.18
C THR A 26 -1.77 14.37 8.51
N VAL A 27 -2.27 13.23 8.98
CA VAL A 27 -1.91 12.62 10.25
C VAL A 27 -1.36 11.21 10.01
N MET A 28 -0.27 10.88 10.68
CA MET A 28 0.28 9.53 10.64
C MET A 28 -0.68 8.57 11.39
N PRO A 29 -1.17 7.47 10.79
CA PRO A 29 -2.14 6.55 11.42
C PRO A 29 -1.61 5.95 12.73
N GLU A 30 -2.40 5.64 13.75
CA GLU A 30 -1.89 5.08 15.02
C GLU A 30 -1.15 3.73 14.86
N GLU A 31 -0.25 3.41 15.80
CA GLU A 31 0.36 2.07 15.86
C GLU A 31 -0.62 1.08 16.52
N THR A 32 -1.10 0.12 15.74
CA THR A 32 -2.00 -0.95 16.19
C THR A 32 -1.54 -2.32 15.69
N THR A 33 -2.18 -3.38 16.21
CA THR A 33 -1.90 -4.78 15.81
C THR A 33 -3.20 -5.57 15.65
N ILE A 34 -4.25 -4.91 15.19
CA ILE A 34 -5.62 -5.47 15.12
C ILE A 34 -6.12 -5.62 13.69
N GLY A 35 -5.30 -5.29 12.69
CA GLY A 35 -5.72 -5.18 11.30
C GLY A 35 -6.57 -3.93 11.06
N ALA A 36 -6.12 -2.75 11.50
CA ALA A 36 -6.85 -1.49 11.32
C ALA A 36 -6.93 -1.00 9.85
N ASP A 37 -6.33 -1.73 8.91
CA ASP A 37 -6.19 -1.39 7.49
C ASP A 37 -5.57 -0.01 7.28
N THR A 38 -4.45 0.23 7.98
CA THR A 38 -3.71 1.49 7.95
C THR A 38 -2.30 1.31 7.40
N PHE A 39 -1.80 2.36 6.76
CA PHE A 39 -0.42 2.46 6.28
C PHE A 39 0.02 3.91 6.33
N GLY A 40 1.22 4.17 6.84
CA GLY A 40 1.83 5.49 6.73
C GLY A 40 3.35 5.46 6.85
N CYS A 41 4.02 6.41 6.22
CA CYS A 41 5.45 6.64 6.39
C CYS A 41 5.82 8.08 6.04
N LEU A 42 7.04 8.48 6.42
CA LEU A 42 7.66 9.68 5.88
C LEU A 42 8.68 9.27 4.80
N VAL A 43 8.64 9.94 3.65
CA VAL A 43 9.70 9.89 2.64
C VAL A 43 10.28 11.30 2.51
N ASP A 44 11.57 11.46 2.80
CA ASP A 44 12.24 12.77 2.88
C ASP A 44 11.48 13.78 3.77
N SER A 45 10.98 13.30 4.91
CA SER A 45 10.15 14.07 5.87
C SER A 45 8.75 14.48 5.37
N TRP A 46 8.32 14.04 4.19
CA TRP A 46 6.95 14.22 3.71
C TRP A 46 6.09 13.02 4.08
N LEU A 47 4.90 13.28 4.61
CA LEU A 47 3.95 12.24 5.03
C LEU A 47 3.23 11.62 3.82
N TYR A 48 3.17 10.30 3.80
CA TYR A 48 2.42 9.48 2.87
C TYR A 48 1.53 8.52 3.65
N VAL A 49 0.24 8.54 3.36
CA VAL A 49 -0.79 7.75 4.06
C VAL A 49 -1.62 6.99 3.03
N GLY A 50 -1.80 5.69 3.25
CA GLY A 50 -2.67 4.85 2.43
C GLY A 50 -4.14 4.95 2.87
N GLY A 51 -5.05 4.38 2.09
CA GLY A 51 -6.48 4.28 2.41
C GLY A 51 -7.34 5.24 1.60
N ARG A 52 -6.86 6.46 1.33
CA ARG A 52 -7.64 7.49 0.63
C ARG A 52 -7.83 7.19 -0.86
N TYR A 53 -6.76 6.84 -1.57
CA TYR A 53 -6.78 6.75 -3.04
C TYR A 53 -6.85 5.29 -3.47
N SER A 54 -7.73 4.95 -4.41
CA SER A 54 -7.85 3.57 -4.88
C SER A 54 -8.27 3.53 -6.34
N PRO A 55 -7.69 2.67 -7.19
CA PRO A 55 -8.30 2.38 -8.48
C PRO A 55 -9.58 1.56 -8.26
N LEU A 56 -10.54 1.64 -9.17
CA LEU A 56 -11.80 0.88 -9.06
C LEU A 56 -11.64 -0.65 -8.92
N THR A 57 -10.48 -1.19 -9.28
CA THR A 57 -10.25 -2.63 -9.40
C THR A 57 -9.37 -3.22 -8.29
N GLN A 58 -8.79 -2.39 -7.41
CA GLN A 58 -7.87 -2.84 -6.36
C GLN A 58 -8.05 -1.98 -5.11
N PRO A 59 -7.79 -2.51 -3.90
CA PRO A 59 -7.85 -1.71 -2.67
C PRO A 59 -6.71 -0.68 -2.60
N SER A 60 -6.91 0.36 -1.80
CA SER A 60 -5.92 1.42 -1.58
C SER A 60 -4.66 0.89 -0.90
N ILE A 61 -4.82 0.01 0.09
CA ILE A 61 -3.76 -0.68 0.79
C ILE A 61 -3.88 -2.16 0.44
N ASN A 62 -2.88 -2.71 -0.25
CA ASN A 62 -2.89 -4.08 -0.71
C ASN A 62 -1.63 -4.82 -0.23
N PHE A 63 -1.83 -5.87 0.56
CA PHE A 63 -0.79 -6.77 1.02
C PHE A 63 -1.17 -8.17 0.56
N ASP A 64 -0.41 -8.73 -0.38
CA ASP A 64 -0.67 -10.04 -0.97
C ASP A 64 0.41 -11.04 -0.54
N TYR A 65 0.00 -12.06 0.23
CA TYR A 65 0.90 -13.09 0.72
C TYR A 65 0.93 -14.31 -0.19
N ILE A 66 2.03 -14.47 -0.92
CA ILE A 66 2.25 -15.59 -1.84
C ILE A 66 2.81 -16.77 -1.04
N SER A 67 1.93 -17.71 -0.69
CA SER A 67 2.27 -18.86 0.15
C SER A 67 3.36 -19.78 -0.40
N TYR A 68 3.48 -19.91 -1.73
CA TYR A 68 4.45 -20.79 -2.39
C TYR A 68 5.92 -20.41 -2.11
N ASN A 69 6.25 -19.11 -2.18
CA ASN A 69 7.59 -18.59 -1.92
C ASN A 69 7.69 -17.83 -0.59
N LYS A 70 6.59 -17.73 0.16
CA LYS A 70 6.49 -17.03 1.45
C LYS A 70 6.85 -15.54 1.36
N THR A 71 6.45 -14.89 0.27
CA THR A 71 6.69 -13.47 0.04
C THR A 71 5.41 -12.67 0.27
N MET A 72 5.50 -11.56 0.99
CA MET A 72 4.47 -10.52 1.05
C MET A 72 4.78 -9.46 0.00
N GLN A 73 3.88 -9.23 -0.95
CA GLN A 73 3.94 -8.09 -1.85
C GLN A 73 3.08 -6.97 -1.29
N VAL A 74 3.68 -5.78 -1.16
CA VAL A 74 3.01 -4.59 -0.64
C VAL A 74 2.82 -3.59 -1.77
N ASN A 75 1.60 -3.10 -1.94
CA ASN A 75 1.27 -2.02 -2.85
C ASN A 75 0.26 -1.08 -2.19
N VAL A 76 0.62 0.19 -2.03
CA VAL A 76 -0.21 1.17 -1.33
C VAL A 76 -0.33 2.44 -2.15
N TRP A 77 -1.55 2.81 -2.50
CA TRP A 77 -1.88 4.08 -3.14
C TRP A 77 -1.89 5.19 -2.11
N VAL A 78 -0.94 6.13 -2.26
CA VAL A 78 -0.74 7.26 -1.34
C VAL A 78 -1.08 8.61 -1.97
N LYS A 79 -1.20 8.65 -3.30
CA LYS A 79 -1.84 9.72 -4.10
C LYS A 79 -2.58 9.09 -5.28
N ALA A 80 -3.41 9.86 -5.98
CA ALA A 80 -4.16 9.38 -7.14
C ALA A 80 -3.29 8.78 -8.26
N ASP A 81 -2.03 9.20 -8.35
CA ASP A 81 -1.05 8.80 -9.36
C ASP A 81 0.24 8.20 -8.75
N MET A 82 0.24 7.87 -7.46
CA MET A 82 1.44 7.46 -6.75
C MET A 82 1.18 6.28 -5.81
N THR A 83 2.00 5.24 -5.98
CA THR A 83 2.03 4.08 -5.09
C THR A 83 3.37 3.98 -4.36
N ILE A 84 3.34 3.40 -3.17
CA ILE A 84 4.52 2.85 -2.51
C ILE A 84 4.42 1.33 -2.64
N SER A 85 5.52 0.67 -3.03
CA SER A 85 5.56 -0.78 -3.11
C SER A 85 6.87 -1.35 -2.58
N PHE A 86 6.84 -2.55 -2.01
CA PHE A 86 8.01 -3.31 -1.57
C PHE A 86 7.64 -4.77 -1.31
N CYS A 87 8.65 -5.61 -1.10
CA CYS A 87 8.51 -7.03 -0.81
C CYS A 87 9.08 -7.39 0.56
N LEU A 88 8.42 -8.30 1.27
CA LEU A 88 8.93 -8.92 2.50
C LEU A 88 9.04 -10.42 2.30
N ASP A 89 10.25 -10.97 2.44
CA ASP A 89 10.45 -12.42 2.35
C ASP A 89 10.41 -13.06 3.74
N ASN A 90 9.63 -14.14 3.85
CA ASN A 90 9.44 -14.90 5.08
C ASN A 90 9.08 -14.01 6.30
N PRO A 91 7.99 -13.22 6.23
CA PRO A 91 7.55 -12.42 7.36
C PRO A 91 7.32 -13.29 8.59
N GLU A 92 7.86 -12.86 9.73
CA GLU A 92 7.77 -13.57 11.00
C GLU A 92 7.61 -12.57 12.13
N GLU A 93 6.65 -12.84 13.02
CA GLU A 93 6.35 -11.99 14.16
C GLU A 93 7.56 -11.83 15.09
N ASN A 94 7.73 -10.62 15.63
CA ASN A 94 8.83 -10.22 16.52
C ASN A 94 10.23 -10.32 15.89
N LYS A 95 10.33 -10.27 14.56
CA LYS A 95 11.61 -10.21 13.84
C LYS A 95 11.78 -8.93 13.04
N GLU A 96 13.03 -8.49 12.98
CA GLU A 96 13.48 -7.51 12.00
C GLU A 96 13.97 -8.25 10.75
N ILE A 97 13.41 -7.91 9.61
CA ILE A 97 13.74 -8.48 8.30
C ILE A 97 13.94 -7.35 7.29
N PRO A 98 14.71 -7.55 6.20
CA PRO A 98 14.77 -6.56 5.14
C PRO A 98 13.43 -6.44 4.41
N TYR A 99 13.10 -5.23 3.97
CA TYR A 99 12.21 -5.06 2.83
C TYR A 99 13.05 -4.86 1.57
N THR A 100 12.56 -5.34 0.43
CA THR A 100 13.26 -5.24 -0.86
C THR A 100 12.39 -4.59 -1.93
N GLN A 101 13.03 -4.13 -3.01
CA GLN A 101 12.35 -3.59 -4.19
C GLN A 101 11.46 -2.39 -3.86
N PHE A 102 11.90 -1.52 -2.96
CA PHE A 102 11.10 -0.38 -2.55
C PHE A 102 10.96 0.64 -3.70
N THR A 103 9.72 0.96 -4.07
CA THR A 103 9.41 2.04 -5.00
C THR A 103 8.55 3.09 -4.34
N TRP A 104 8.80 4.35 -4.71
CA TRP A 104 8.01 5.52 -4.34
C TRP A 104 7.60 6.22 -5.64
N GLY A 105 6.38 5.94 -6.09
CA GLY A 105 5.97 6.19 -7.47
C GLY A 105 6.86 5.40 -8.44
N ASP A 106 7.41 6.11 -9.43
CA ASP A 106 8.32 5.55 -10.42
C ASP A 106 9.80 5.49 -9.97
N GLU A 107 10.10 6.00 -8.76
CA GLU A 107 11.47 6.02 -8.23
C GLU A 107 11.75 4.77 -7.39
N ALA A 108 12.81 4.04 -7.73
CA ALA A 108 13.35 2.98 -6.88
C ALA A 108 14.22 3.59 -5.77
N LEU A 109 13.92 3.27 -4.52
CA LEU A 109 14.70 3.72 -3.36
C LEU A 109 15.56 2.59 -2.78
N SER A 110 16.50 2.95 -1.93
CA SER A 110 17.28 1.99 -1.15
C SER A 110 16.36 1.10 -0.30
N ASP A 111 16.67 -0.19 -0.29
CA ASP A 111 16.09 -1.15 0.62
C ASP A 111 16.34 -0.76 2.09
N GLY A 112 15.55 -1.33 2.99
CA GLY A 112 15.60 -1.04 4.41
C GLY A 112 15.14 -2.23 5.22
N LYS A 113 14.57 -1.97 6.39
CA LYS A 113 14.17 -3.00 7.33
C LYS A 113 12.78 -2.76 7.86
N VAL A 114 12.11 -3.85 8.17
CA VAL A 114 10.82 -3.88 8.85
C VAL A 114 10.94 -4.73 10.10
N PHE A 115 10.46 -4.22 11.23
CA PHE A 115 10.17 -5.01 12.42
C PHE A 115 8.70 -5.41 12.39
N ILE A 116 8.43 -6.71 12.27
CA ILE A 116 7.07 -7.26 12.23
C ILE A 116 6.56 -7.37 13.67
N THR A 117 5.59 -6.53 14.03
CA THR A 117 4.98 -6.52 15.37
C THR A 117 3.90 -7.57 15.52
N ARG A 118 3.23 -7.95 14.42
CA ARG A 118 2.25 -9.03 14.38
C ARG A 118 2.29 -9.77 13.04
N PHE A 119 2.20 -11.09 13.05
CA PHE A 119 1.94 -11.89 11.85
C PHE A 119 1.03 -13.09 12.17
N ASP A 120 -0.27 -12.87 11.98
CA ASP A 120 -1.32 -13.84 12.30
C ASP A 120 -1.93 -14.41 11.03
N SER A 121 -1.55 -15.65 10.70
CA SER A 121 -2.04 -16.32 9.49
C SER A 121 -3.48 -16.79 9.54
N THR A 122 -4.09 -16.82 10.74
CA THR A 122 -5.49 -17.23 10.94
C THR A 122 -6.41 -16.03 10.75
N ALA A 123 -6.09 -14.91 11.38
CA ALA A 123 -6.81 -13.64 11.21
C ALA A 123 -6.41 -12.91 9.91
N GLN A 124 -5.35 -13.36 9.24
CA GLN A 124 -4.74 -12.69 8.08
C GLN A 124 -4.28 -11.27 8.40
N ILE A 125 -3.71 -11.05 9.58
CA ILE A 125 -3.23 -9.73 10.02
C ILE A 125 -1.71 -9.72 9.95
N ILE A 126 -1.17 -8.65 9.38
CA ILE A 126 0.25 -8.31 9.51
C ILE A 126 0.39 -6.86 9.94
N SER A 127 1.27 -6.63 10.91
CA SER A 127 1.54 -5.30 11.44
C SER A 127 3.04 -5.13 11.61
N GLY A 128 3.55 -3.91 11.42
CA GLY A 128 4.98 -3.67 11.51
C GLY A 128 5.38 -2.21 11.44
N ARG A 129 6.66 -1.98 11.75
CA ARG A 129 7.33 -0.69 11.63
C ARG A 129 8.49 -0.83 10.67
N PHE A 130 8.67 0.10 9.75
CA PHE A 130 9.72 0.05 8.75
C PHE A 130 10.47 1.36 8.60
N GLU A 131 11.75 1.25 8.26
CA GLU A 131 12.65 2.38 8.03
C GLU A 131 13.73 2.01 7.02
N GLY A 132 14.25 3.03 6.35
CA GLY A 132 15.35 2.94 5.41
C GLY A 132 16.09 4.28 5.36
N GLU A 133 16.86 4.50 4.29
CA GLU A 133 17.68 5.71 4.18
C GLU A 133 16.85 7.00 4.11
N ARG A 134 15.85 7.02 3.21
CA ARG A 134 14.94 8.16 3.00
C ARG A 134 13.57 7.96 3.66
N VAL A 135 13.29 6.73 4.08
CA VAL A 135 11.99 6.31 4.62
C VAL A 135 12.09 6.22 6.13
N THR A 136 11.26 6.97 6.85
CA THR A 136 11.27 7.00 8.31
C THR A 136 9.85 6.90 8.88
N PHE A 137 9.75 6.45 10.14
CA PHE A 137 8.46 6.29 10.84
C PHE A 137 7.42 5.48 10.06
N GLY A 138 7.85 4.54 9.23
CA GLY A 138 6.96 3.67 8.50
C GLY A 138 6.20 2.76 9.45
N ARG A 139 4.89 2.65 9.28
CA ARG A 139 4.03 1.72 10.03
C ARG A 139 2.85 1.25 9.21
N PHE A 140 2.45 0.00 9.44
CA PHE A 140 1.28 -0.60 8.85
C PHE A 140 0.60 -1.56 9.83
N ASP A 141 -0.72 -1.68 9.72
CA ASP A 141 -1.53 -2.67 10.42
C ASP A 141 -2.69 -3.06 9.51
N VAL A 142 -2.62 -4.22 8.86
CA VAL A 142 -3.47 -4.54 7.70
C VAL A 142 -3.94 -5.98 7.72
N HIS A 143 -5.11 -6.19 7.13
CA HIS A 143 -5.49 -7.51 6.65
C HIS A 143 -4.83 -7.78 5.29
N TYR A 144 -4.21 -8.95 5.14
CA TYR A 144 -3.54 -9.35 3.91
C TYR A 144 -4.31 -10.45 3.17
N SER A 145 -4.21 -10.46 1.85
CA SER A 145 -4.81 -11.47 0.96
C SER A 145 -3.85 -12.66 0.76
N LYS A 146 -4.38 -13.82 0.37
CA LYS A 146 -3.61 -15.05 0.09
C LYS A 146 -3.86 -15.56 -1.31
#